data_AF-A0A763VZS5-F1
#
_entry.id   AF-A0A763VZS5-F1
#
_cell.length_a   1.000
_cell.length_b   1.000
_cell.length_c   1.000
_cell.angle_alpha   90.00
_cell.angle_beta   90.00
_cell.angle_gamma   90.00
#
_symmetry.space_group_name_H-M   'P 1'
#
loop_
_entity.id
_entity.type
_entity.pdbx_description
1 polymer ?
#
loop_
_entity_poly.entity_id
_entity_poly.type
_entity_poly.pdbx_seq_one_letter_code
_entity_poly.pdbx_strand_id
1 'polypeptide(L)'
;NPIAKPTECTLLLRKHIHHQGSDRQLKNMGEIAFLFRDASARGEDKQKPIPYNASDSFWYQLLLELENQLAARGDTLDNDERLKLVVDYPEGRMKGTATLFPLHSLRVSLITAYTMDTQLPLPVISKLLAGHTRLLMTIYYNKITPSVMADKMSEAHDTLDAKSRLSVRNFLKDASMEKIQCRMAYHSEGSIQTALVNRNPIGWEERSCGLCLMGGNTVKPDEINTLGGCWNGGVLMRDSGSAASRIYGSVPHGPQNCIRCRWFITEARFLPALNAQFNQLSYRAHQASALSVEIEGELDILKDEQFFFEEQGKPFIRHDELKALQRRYEIQQAEADEYTKDWIACFELINKIIRVEELRKDGDLKDKLIAVGSEQDVCHALKFIETDSELLHLSLLCEDAEFYPDLLDELRKTPVIQKRSVQLSRVLMKKGFEPVFMEMDDKQQLIAANAMLRQMAKIADPDDKLEGYRKVVGYIEAGEYLANNNLFSEGIQALTSKAIHLSHIALPDLLEN
;
A
#
# COMPACT_ATOMS: atom_id res chain seq x y z
N ASN A 1 6.44 59.88 12.66
CA ASN A 1 5.59 60.37 11.56
C ASN A 1 4.30 60.97 12.15
N PRO A 2 4.33 62.17 12.74
CA PRO A 2 3.16 62.75 13.41
C PRO A 2 2.02 63.06 12.41
N ILE A 3 0.77 62.96 12.87
CA ILE A 3 -0.42 63.31 12.08
C ILE A 3 -0.91 64.67 12.60
N ALA A 4 -0.95 65.67 11.74
CA ALA A 4 -1.43 67.00 12.10
C ALA A 4 -2.97 67.08 12.13
N LYS A 5 -3.61 66.39 11.19
CA LYS A 5 -5.07 66.19 11.12
C LYS A 5 -5.39 64.92 10.32
N PRO A 6 -6.51 64.24 10.62
CA PRO A 6 -7.06 63.20 9.76
C PRO A 6 -7.29 63.69 8.31
N THR A 7 -7.25 62.78 7.34
CA THR A 7 -7.50 63.11 5.94
C THR A 7 -8.96 62.84 5.60
N GLU A 8 -9.68 63.85 5.10
CA GLU A 8 -11.04 63.67 4.58
C GLU A 8 -11.03 62.74 3.36
N CYS A 9 -11.89 61.71 3.36
CA CYS A 9 -11.95 60.74 2.27
C CYS A 9 -12.39 61.34 0.92
N THR A 10 -13.06 62.49 0.94
CA THR A 10 -13.44 63.28 -0.26
C THR A 10 -12.23 63.83 -1.03
N LEU A 11 -11.06 63.96 -0.37
CA LEU A 11 -9.81 64.44 -0.98
C LEU A 11 -8.99 63.31 -1.62
N LEU A 12 -9.48 62.06 -1.54
CA LEU A 12 -8.84 60.89 -2.14
C LEU A 12 -9.21 60.79 -3.62
N LEU A 13 -8.18 60.62 -4.44
CA LEU A 13 -8.29 60.46 -5.90
C LEU A 13 -8.15 58.99 -6.24
N ARG A 14 -8.51 58.60 -7.47
CA ARG A 14 -8.36 57.24 -7.98
C ARG A 14 -6.96 56.65 -7.76
N LYS A 15 -5.91 57.46 -7.86
CA LYS A 15 -4.51 57.04 -7.59
C LYS A 15 -4.26 56.59 -6.14
N HIS A 16 -5.08 57.02 -5.18
CA HIS A 16 -4.97 56.67 -3.76
C HIS A 16 -5.83 55.46 -3.37
N ILE A 17 -6.96 55.22 -4.05
CA ILE A 17 -7.96 54.21 -3.64
C ILE A 17 -8.31 53.17 -4.71
N HIS A 18 -7.62 53.19 -5.87
CA HIS A 18 -7.79 52.30 -7.04
C HIS A 18 -9.16 52.40 -7.74
N HIS A 19 -10.25 52.27 -6.97
CA HIS A 19 -11.63 52.51 -7.36
C HIS A 19 -12.15 53.78 -6.68
N GLN A 20 -12.52 54.79 -7.46
CA GLN A 20 -13.16 55.98 -6.91
C GLN A 20 -14.62 55.63 -6.59
N GLY A 21 -14.92 55.46 -5.31
CA GLY A 21 -16.29 55.31 -4.83
C GLY A 21 -17.13 56.55 -5.16
N SER A 22 -18.45 56.43 -5.12
CA SER A 22 -19.35 57.58 -5.26
C SER A 22 -19.06 58.63 -4.18
N ASP A 23 -19.31 59.90 -4.47
CA ASP A 23 -19.11 60.99 -3.49
C ASP A 23 -19.87 60.75 -2.18
N ARG A 24 -21.02 60.06 -2.25
CA ARG A 24 -21.80 59.64 -1.08
C ARG A 24 -21.06 58.61 -0.22
N GLN A 25 -20.38 57.65 -0.85
CA GLN A 25 -19.56 56.66 -0.12
C GLN A 25 -18.36 57.32 0.54
N LEU A 26 -17.65 58.20 -0.17
CA LEU A 26 -16.49 58.91 0.40
C LEU A 26 -16.88 59.84 1.56
N LYS A 27 -18.03 60.51 1.48
CA LYS A 27 -18.56 61.30 2.62
C LYS A 27 -18.92 60.42 3.82
N ASN A 28 -19.54 59.26 3.59
CA ASN A 28 -19.89 58.33 4.67
C ASN A 28 -18.66 57.72 5.36
N MET A 29 -17.51 57.60 4.67
CA MET A 29 -16.27 57.12 5.26
C MET A 29 -15.63 58.15 6.22
N GLY A 30 -16.00 59.43 6.13
CA GLY A 30 -15.53 60.48 7.02
C GLY A 30 -14.03 60.79 6.86
N GLU A 31 -13.35 60.95 7.99
CA GLU A 31 -11.91 61.23 8.04
C GLU A 31 -11.11 60.01 8.50
N ILE A 32 -9.97 59.75 7.85
CA ILE A 32 -9.12 58.59 8.16
C ILE A 32 -7.69 59.04 8.46
N ALA A 33 -7.10 58.43 9.49
CA ALA A 33 -5.68 58.53 9.82
C ALA A 33 -4.94 57.32 9.21
N PHE A 34 -4.20 57.54 8.12
CA PHE A 34 -3.46 56.47 7.45
C PHE A 34 -2.18 56.09 8.20
N LEU A 35 -2.04 54.80 8.52
CA LEU A 35 -0.84 54.25 9.16
C LEU A 35 0.39 54.38 8.25
N PHE A 36 0.25 54.05 6.97
CA PHE A 36 1.28 54.18 5.95
C PHE A 36 0.95 55.32 5.00
N ARG A 37 1.86 56.30 4.89
CA ARG A 37 1.74 57.49 4.05
C ARG A 37 2.93 57.61 3.12
N ASP A 38 2.70 58.13 1.91
CA ASP A 38 3.77 58.29 0.93
C ASP A 38 4.62 59.53 1.21
N ALA A 39 5.73 59.35 1.94
CA ALA A 39 6.65 60.44 2.25
C ALA A 39 7.33 61.06 1.01
N SER A 40 7.39 60.31 -0.10
CA SER A 40 8.00 60.73 -1.37
C SER A 40 7.05 61.56 -2.24
N ALA A 41 5.74 61.57 -1.92
CA ALA A 41 4.74 62.34 -2.63
C ALA A 41 4.95 63.86 -2.49
N ARG A 42 4.33 64.64 -3.37
CA ARG A 42 4.42 66.11 -3.38
C ARG A 42 3.20 66.73 -2.71
N GLY A 43 3.42 67.84 -1.99
CA GLY A 43 2.34 68.62 -1.38
C GLY A 43 1.50 67.83 -0.37
N GLU A 44 0.18 67.97 -0.45
CA GLU A 44 -0.77 67.33 0.47
C GLU A 44 -0.85 65.81 0.33
N ASP A 45 -0.38 65.24 -0.78
CA ASP A 45 -0.36 63.79 -0.98
C ASP A 45 0.60 63.09 -0.01
N LYS A 46 1.53 63.82 0.63
CA LYS A 46 2.37 63.29 1.73
C LYS A 46 1.58 62.79 2.94
N GLN A 47 0.34 63.26 3.09
CA GLN A 47 -0.56 62.83 4.17
C GLN A 47 -1.50 61.71 3.74
N LYS A 48 -1.46 61.30 2.46
CA LYS A 48 -2.37 60.33 1.84
C LYS A 48 -1.70 58.94 1.74
N PRO A 49 -2.48 57.86 1.52
CA PRO A 49 -1.93 56.50 1.47
C PRO A 49 -1.03 56.31 0.26
N ILE A 50 -0.16 55.30 0.37
CA ILE A 50 0.72 54.86 -0.71
C ILE A 50 -0.12 54.42 -1.93
N PRO A 51 0.19 54.87 -3.16
CA PRO A 51 -0.53 54.45 -4.35
C PRO A 51 -0.49 52.94 -4.57
N TYR A 52 -1.58 52.37 -5.09
CA TYR A 52 -1.75 50.92 -5.24
C TYR A 52 -0.63 50.24 -6.05
N ASN A 53 -0.18 50.84 -7.16
CA ASN A 53 0.86 50.28 -8.03
C ASN A 53 2.29 50.68 -7.61
N ALA A 54 2.46 51.43 -6.51
CA ALA A 54 3.78 51.94 -6.12
C ALA A 54 4.75 50.80 -5.77
N SER A 55 4.24 49.70 -5.20
CA SER A 55 5.04 48.53 -4.82
C SER A 55 5.53 47.70 -6.01
N ASP A 56 4.84 47.74 -7.14
CA ASP A 56 5.09 46.80 -8.25
C ASP A 56 6.46 47.05 -8.90
N SER A 57 6.84 48.33 -9.04
CA SER A 57 8.17 48.70 -9.55
C SER A 57 9.29 48.29 -8.59
N PHE A 58 9.09 48.44 -7.28
CA PHE A 58 10.09 48.04 -6.28
C PHE A 58 10.21 46.53 -6.21
N TRP A 59 9.09 45.81 -6.26
CA TRP A 59 9.07 44.35 -6.28
C TRP A 59 9.77 43.79 -7.51
N TYR A 60 9.50 44.37 -8.68
CA TYR A 60 10.21 44.02 -9.92
C TYR A 60 11.72 44.24 -9.80
N GLN A 61 12.16 45.41 -9.31
CA GLN A 61 13.58 45.72 -9.14
C GLN A 61 14.27 44.77 -8.15
N LEU A 62 13.59 44.43 -7.07
CA LEU A 62 14.09 43.47 -6.07
C LEU A 62 14.29 42.08 -6.70
N LEU A 63 13.30 41.58 -7.44
CA LEU A 63 13.38 40.28 -8.09
C LEU A 63 14.43 40.25 -9.22
N LEU A 64 14.57 41.34 -9.97
CA LEU A 64 15.60 41.46 -11.00
C LEU A 64 17.00 41.44 -10.39
N GLU A 65 17.21 42.16 -9.29
CA GLU A 65 18.48 42.15 -8.57
C GLU A 65 18.78 40.76 -8.00
N LEU A 66 17.78 40.11 -7.40
CA LEU A 66 17.91 38.73 -6.91
C LEU A 66 18.26 37.75 -8.04
N GLU A 67 17.58 37.85 -9.19
CA GLU A 67 17.85 37.05 -10.38
C GLU A 67 19.29 37.21 -10.88
N ASN A 68 19.84 38.43 -10.82
CA ASN A 68 21.24 38.71 -11.18
C ASN A 68 22.23 38.15 -10.17
N GLN A 69 21.92 38.24 -8.88
CA GLN A 69 22.77 37.71 -7.81
C GLN A 69 22.83 36.19 -7.81
N LEU A 70 21.70 35.50 -8.03
CA LEU A 70 21.65 34.03 -8.14
C LEU A 70 22.50 33.54 -9.31
N ALA A 71 22.38 34.19 -10.46
CA ALA A 71 23.21 33.88 -11.63
C ALA A 71 24.71 34.11 -11.37
N ALA A 72 25.07 35.20 -10.68
CA ALA A 72 26.45 35.49 -10.32
C ALA A 72 27.05 34.48 -9.32
N ARG A 73 26.20 33.82 -8.51
CA ARG A 73 26.59 32.76 -7.56
C ARG A 73 26.66 31.37 -8.19
N GLY A 74 26.15 31.20 -9.40
CA GLY A 74 26.06 29.91 -10.09
C GLY A 74 24.87 29.05 -9.66
N ASP A 75 23.85 29.65 -9.03
CA ASP A 75 22.62 28.93 -8.67
C ASP A 75 21.75 28.73 -9.92
N THR A 76 21.66 27.49 -10.41
CA THR A 76 20.88 27.07 -11.58
C THR A 76 19.76 26.11 -11.21
N LEU A 77 18.83 25.91 -12.16
CA LEU A 77 17.87 24.81 -12.12
C LEU A 77 18.59 23.46 -12.35
N ASP A 78 17.94 22.34 -12.05
CA ASP A 78 18.48 20.98 -12.22
C ASP A 78 18.89 20.64 -13.67
N ASN A 79 18.43 21.44 -14.64
CA ASN A 79 18.78 21.37 -16.06
C ASN A 79 19.84 22.40 -16.49
N ASP A 80 20.57 22.99 -15.53
CA ASP A 80 21.59 24.04 -15.73
C ASP A 80 21.08 25.37 -16.31
N GLU A 81 19.76 25.56 -16.41
CA GLU A 81 19.20 26.83 -16.84
C GLU A 81 19.21 27.88 -15.73
N ARG A 82 19.35 29.15 -16.14
CA ARG A 82 19.31 30.30 -15.23
C ARG A 82 17.91 30.45 -14.64
N LEU A 83 17.84 30.59 -13.32
CA LEU A 83 16.61 30.94 -12.60
C LEU A 83 16.03 32.25 -13.11
N LYS A 84 14.74 32.26 -13.49
CA LYS A 84 14.01 33.42 -13.98
C LYS A 84 12.93 33.85 -13.00
N LEU A 85 12.96 35.10 -12.57
CA LEU A 85 12.02 35.71 -11.61
C LEU A 85 11.21 36.85 -12.24
N VAL A 86 11.75 37.48 -13.29
CA VAL A 86 11.08 38.57 -14.03
C VAL A 86 10.85 38.21 -15.51
N VAL A 87 9.93 38.92 -16.16
CA VAL A 87 9.66 38.74 -17.59
C VAL A 87 10.67 39.56 -18.40
N ASP A 88 11.32 38.93 -19.39
CA ASP A 88 12.21 39.62 -20.32
C ASP A 88 11.41 40.47 -21.31
N TYR A 89 11.79 41.74 -21.49
CA TYR A 89 11.18 42.63 -22.47
C TYR A 89 12.13 42.81 -23.66
N PRO A 90 11.69 42.53 -24.91
CA PRO A 90 12.50 42.80 -26.09
C PRO A 90 12.75 44.30 -26.28
N GLU A 91 13.91 44.65 -26.83
CA GLU A 91 14.31 46.04 -27.06
C GLU A 91 13.28 46.78 -27.94
N GLY A 92 12.78 47.93 -27.46
CA GLY A 92 11.84 48.80 -28.18
C GLY A 92 10.40 48.80 -27.66
N ARG A 93 10.00 47.93 -26.72
CA ARG A 93 8.73 48.06 -25.98
C ARG A 93 8.90 48.87 -24.69
N MET A 94 7.84 49.57 -24.25
CA MET A 94 7.83 50.25 -22.95
C MET A 94 8.18 49.25 -21.85
N LYS A 95 9.18 49.57 -21.01
CA LYS A 95 9.61 48.76 -19.86
C LYS A 95 8.40 48.46 -18.97
N GLY A 96 8.02 47.19 -18.88
CA GLY A 96 6.96 46.74 -17.95
C GLY A 96 7.54 46.32 -16.60
N THR A 97 6.67 46.19 -15.60
CA THR A 97 7.01 45.74 -14.23
C THR A 97 6.49 44.32 -13.95
N ALA A 98 6.19 43.53 -14.98
CA ALA A 98 5.67 42.17 -14.81
C ALA A 98 6.74 41.22 -14.23
N THR A 99 6.34 40.46 -13.22
CA THR A 99 7.16 39.43 -12.57
C THR A 99 6.50 38.07 -12.75
N LEU A 100 7.30 37.00 -12.80
CA LEU A 100 6.78 35.62 -12.84
C LEU A 100 6.18 35.23 -11.48
N PHE A 101 6.69 35.86 -10.42
CA PHE A 101 6.22 35.69 -9.05
C PHE A 101 5.67 37.03 -8.52
N PRO A 102 4.38 37.32 -8.73
CA PRO A 102 3.78 38.56 -8.22
C PRO A 102 3.76 38.55 -6.69
N LEU A 103 3.84 39.70 -6.03
CA LEU A 103 3.88 39.77 -4.56
C LEU A 103 2.72 39.01 -3.87
N HIS A 104 1.54 38.96 -4.51
CA HIS A 104 0.40 38.21 -4.02
C HIS A 104 0.64 36.68 -3.97
N SER A 105 1.51 36.13 -4.83
CA SER A 105 1.84 34.70 -4.83
C SER A 105 2.50 34.25 -3.54
N LEU A 106 3.26 35.11 -2.85
CA LEU A 106 3.84 34.80 -1.54
C LEU A 106 2.76 34.49 -0.51
N ARG A 107 1.69 35.27 -0.50
CA ARG A 107 0.55 35.04 0.40
C ARG A 107 -0.15 33.72 0.08
N VAL A 108 -0.37 33.43 -1.20
CA VAL A 108 -0.95 32.15 -1.65
C VAL A 108 -0.07 30.98 -1.22
N SER A 109 1.24 31.08 -1.46
CA SER A 109 2.22 30.03 -1.16
C SER A 109 2.35 29.79 0.33
N LEU A 110 2.41 30.84 1.15
CA LEU A 110 2.45 30.72 2.61
C LEU A 110 1.18 30.09 3.17
N ILE A 111 0.00 30.52 2.72
CA ILE A 111 -1.26 29.91 3.17
C ILE A 111 -1.32 28.44 2.76
N THR A 112 -0.88 28.10 1.54
CA THR A 112 -0.79 26.72 1.07
C THR A 112 0.16 25.88 1.93
N ALA A 113 1.38 26.37 2.20
CA ALA A 113 2.35 25.68 3.06
C ALA A 113 1.81 25.47 4.48
N TYR A 114 1.19 26.48 5.10
CA TYR A 114 0.56 26.31 6.41
C TYR A 114 -0.60 25.30 6.39
N THR A 115 -1.31 25.18 5.28
CA THR A 115 -2.44 24.26 5.17
C THR A 115 -2.00 22.83 4.89
N MET A 116 -0.85 22.64 4.22
CA MET A 116 -0.34 21.33 3.76
C MET A 116 0.71 20.71 4.69
N ASP A 117 1.57 21.55 5.28
CA ASP A 117 2.77 21.09 6.00
C ASP A 117 2.64 21.25 7.51
N THR A 118 1.49 21.75 7.99
CA THR A 118 1.21 21.85 9.42
C THR A 118 -0.14 21.26 9.77
N GLN A 119 -0.33 20.90 11.03
CA GLN A 119 -1.61 20.39 11.55
C GLN A 119 -2.56 21.54 11.98
N LEU A 120 -2.36 22.76 11.47
CA LEU A 120 -3.18 23.90 11.85
C LEU A 120 -4.59 23.76 11.25
N PRO A 121 -5.66 23.87 12.07
CA PRO A 121 -7.02 23.82 11.54
C PRO A 121 -7.27 24.94 10.53
N LEU A 122 -7.92 24.62 9.40
CA LEU A 122 -8.28 25.59 8.37
C LEU A 122 -9.00 26.85 8.90
N PRO A 123 -9.88 26.78 9.93
CA PRO A 123 -10.47 27.97 10.53
C PRO A 123 -9.46 28.92 11.18
N VAL A 124 -8.37 28.38 11.75
CA VAL A 124 -7.28 29.17 12.35
C VAL A 124 -6.50 29.89 11.25
N ILE A 125 -6.14 29.17 10.19
CA ILE A 125 -5.45 29.74 9.02
C ILE A 125 -6.32 30.83 8.39
N SER A 126 -7.61 30.55 8.19
CA SER A 126 -8.54 31.49 7.58
C SER A 126 -8.69 32.80 8.37
N LYS A 127 -8.81 32.72 9.71
CA LYS A 127 -9.09 33.90 10.55
C LYS A 127 -7.84 34.67 10.94
N LEU A 128 -6.76 33.97 11.31
CA LEU A 128 -5.56 34.58 11.90
C LEU A 128 -4.49 34.93 10.86
N LEU A 129 -4.29 34.07 9.86
CA LEU A 129 -3.27 34.29 8.82
C LEU A 129 -3.86 35.02 7.62
N ALA A 130 -5.01 34.57 7.15
CA ALA A 130 -5.61 35.10 5.93
C ALA A 130 -6.62 36.24 6.18
N GLY A 131 -7.13 36.41 7.41
CA GLY A 131 -8.10 37.45 7.75
C GLY A 131 -9.42 37.36 6.96
N HIS A 132 -9.78 36.17 6.47
CA HIS A 132 -10.98 35.96 5.68
C HIS A 132 -12.20 35.74 6.57
N THR A 133 -13.29 36.41 6.21
CA THR A 133 -14.61 36.26 6.87
C THR A 133 -15.30 34.94 6.53
N ARG A 134 -14.98 34.32 5.38
CA ARG A 134 -15.52 33.03 4.92
C ARG A 134 -14.40 32.06 4.60
N LEU A 135 -14.52 30.81 5.05
CA LEU A 135 -13.54 29.74 4.79
C LEU A 135 -13.30 29.50 3.30
N LEU A 136 -14.33 29.64 2.46
CA LEU A 136 -14.25 29.45 1.00
C LEU A 136 -13.18 30.34 0.35
N MET A 137 -13.00 31.56 0.87
CA MET A 137 -11.95 32.45 0.38
C MET A 137 -10.57 31.89 0.66
N THR A 138 -10.35 31.23 1.80
CA THR A 138 -9.08 30.57 2.17
C THR A 138 -8.85 29.30 1.36
N ILE A 139 -9.90 28.52 1.08
CA ILE A 139 -9.84 27.34 0.22
C ILE A 139 -9.35 27.72 -1.19
N TYR A 140 -9.74 28.89 -1.71
CA TYR A 140 -9.26 29.38 -3.01
C TYR A 140 -7.74 29.62 -3.07
N TYR A 141 -7.09 29.87 -1.92
CA TYR A 141 -5.63 29.98 -1.84
C TYR A 141 -4.93 28.62 -1.79
N ASN A 142 -5.68 27.53 -1.55
CA ASN A 142 -5.13 26.20 -1.46
C ASN A 142 -4.97 25.59 -2.87
N LYS A 143 -3.91 26.02 -3.57
CA LYS A 143 -3.59 25.53 -4.92
C LYS A 143 -2.69 24.30 -4.83
N ILE A 144 -3.32 23.15 -4.57
CA ILE A 144 -2.64 21.85 -4.49
C ILE A 144 -2.51 21.26 -5.91
N THR A 145 -1.32 20.80 -6.28
CA THR A 145 -1.16 20.00 -7.48
C THR A 145 -1.60 18.55 -7.22
N PRO A 146 -2.09 17.82 -8.25
CA PRO A 146 -2.47 16.42 -8.09
C PRO A 146 -1.37 15.52 -7.50
N SER A 147 -0.10 15.79 -7.80
CA SER A 147 1.04 15.04 -7.24
C SER A 147 1.16 15.22 -5.72
N VAL A 148 1.17 16.47 -5.25
CA VAL A 148 1.25 16.78 -3.80
C VAL A 148 0.05 16.22 -3.05
N MET A 149 -1.13 16.21 -3.68
CA MET A 149 -2.32 15.59 -3.09
C MET A 149 -2.16 14.07 -2.93
N ALA A 150 -1.58 13.39 -3.92
CA ALA A 150 -1.32 11.96 -3.86
C ALA A 150 -0.32 11.61 -2.74
N ASP A 151 0.77 12.37 -2.64
CA ASP A 151 1.78 12.17 -1.59
C ASP A 151 1.18 12.36 -0.18
N LYS A 152 0.42 13.43 0.03
CA LYS A 152 -0.25 13.70 1.32
C LYS A 152 -1.34 12.68 1.65
N MET A 153 -2.04 12.15 0.64
CA MET A 153 -2.99 11.05 0.81
C MET A 153 -2.27 9.75 1.21
N SER A 154 -1.10 9.46 0.62
CA SER A 154 -0.27 8.32 1.00
C SER A 154 0.24 8.46 2.44
N GLU A 155 0.77 9.62 2.83
CA GLU A 155 1.24 9.89 4.20
C GLU A 155 0.10 9.75 5.23
N ALA A 156 -1.07 10.28 4.91
CA ALA A 156 -2.26 10.15 5.75
C ALA A 156 -2.71 8.70 5.86
N HIS A 157 -2.63 7.94 4.76
CA HIS A 157 -2.94 6.51 4.72
C HIS A 157 -2.00 5.72 5.64
N ASP A 158 -0.69 5.89 5.51
CA ASP A 158 0.31 5.22 6.37
C ASP A 158 0.09 5.52 7.85
N THR A 159 -0.25 6.77 8.16
CA THR A 159 -0.53 7.20 9.54
C THR A 159 -1.81 6.55 10.10
N LEU A 160 -2.85 6.43 9.27
CA LEU A 160 -4.09 5.75 9.64
C LEU A 160 -3.86 4.26 9.83
N ASP A 161 -3.08 3.63 8.95
CA ASP A 161 -2.72 2.21 9.04
C ASP A 161 -1.93 1.92 10.31
N ALA A 162 -0.94 2.76 10.66
CA ALA A 162 -0.20 2.63 11.91
C ALA A 162 -1.11 2.78 13.15
N LYS A 163 -2.06 3.73 13.13
CA LYS A 163 -3.05 3.89 14.21
C LYS A 163 -4.06 2.74 14.25
N SER A 164 -4.37 2.13 13.11
CA SER A 164 -5.26 0.99 13.03
C SER A 164 -4.69 -0.20 13.80
N ARG A 165 -3.38 -0.46 13.75
CA ARG A 165 -2.74 -1.58 14.48
C ARG A 165 -2.94 -1.45 15.99
N LEU A 166 -2.74 -0.25 16.53
CA LEU A 166 -3.07 0.07 17.93
C LEU A 166 -4.58 -0.04 18.20
N SER A 167 -5.42 0.26 17.21
CA SER A 167 -6.88 0.16 17.33
C SER A 167 -7.37 -1.25 17.61
N VAL A 168 -6.82 -2.32 17.01
CA VAL A 168 -7.26 -3.71 17.32
C VAL A 168 -6.91 -4.08 18.75
N ARG A 169 -5.68 -3.79 19.18
CA ARG A 169 -5.25 -4.09 20.55
C ARG A 169 -6.06 -3.31 21.57
N ASN A 170 -6.31 -2.03 21.33
CA ASN A 170 -7.16 -1.21 22.20
C ASN A 170 -8.61 -1.70 22.19
N PHE A 171 -9.14 -2.06 21.01
CA PHE A 171 -10.48 -2.63 20.88
C PHE A 171 -10.62 -3.91 21.70
N LEU A 172 -9.73 -4.89 21.52
CA LEU A 172 -9.77 -6.15 22.29
C LEU A 172 -9.55 -5.92 23.80
N LYS A 173 -8.80 -4.87 24.17
CA LYS A 173 -8.59 -4.48 25.57
C LYS A 173 -9.87 -3.96 26.22
N ASP A 174 -10.67 -3.17 25.51
CA ASP A 174 -11.78 -2.42 26.10
C ASP A 174 -13.17 -2.95 25.73
N ALA A 175 -13.30 -3.69 24.63
CA ALA A 175 -14.57 -4.19 24.10
C ALA A 175 -15.18 -5.30 24.97
N SER A 176 -16.50 -5.44 24.97
CA SER A 176 -17.18 -6.59 25.58
C SER A 176 -17.08 -7.82 24.66
N MET A 177 -17.34 -9.02 25.19
CA MET A 177 -17.29 -10.24 24.38
C MET A 177 -18.29 -10.23 23.22
N GLU A 178 -19.47 -9.64 23.41
CA GLU A 178 -20.48 -9.51 22.36
C GLU A 178 -19.98 -8.61 21.23
N LYS A 179 -19.29 -7.51 21.56
CA LYS A 179 -18.68 -6.64 20.55
C LYS A 179 -17.56 -7.34 19.78
N ILE A 180 -16.78 -8.18 20.46
CA ILE A 180 -15.70 -8.97 19.84
C ILE A 180 -16.28 -10.01 18.88
N GLN A 181 -17.39 -10.68 19.23
CA GLN A 181 -18.10 -11.60 18.33
C GLN A 181 -18.64 -10.90 17.07
N CYS A 182 -19.09 -9.66 17.18
CA CYS A 182 -19.61 -8.88 16.05
C CYS A 182 -18.53 -8.32 15.11
N ARG A 183 -17.25 -8.56 15.39
CA ARG A 183 -16.15 -7.96 14.64
C ARG A 183 -14.98 -8.90 14.31
N MET A 184 -14.70 -9.86 15.17
CA MET A 184 -13.52 -10.71 15.05
C MET A 184 -13.92 -12.12 14.63
N ALA A 185 -13.05 -12.77 13.86
CA ALA A 185 -13.14 -14.19 13.53
C ALA A 185 -12.06 -14.98 14.27
N TYR A 186 -12.43 -16.18 14.72
CA TYR A 186 -11.58 -17.10 15.47
C TYR A 186 -12.16 -18.53 15.43
N HIS A 187 -11.37 -19.49 15.91
CA HIS A 187 -11.77 -20.91 15.92
C HIS A 187 -12.59 -21.33 17.13
N SER A 188 -12.20 -20.88 18.33
CA SER A 188 -12.79 -21.35 19.58
C SER A 188 -13.14 -20.18 20.49
N GLU A 189 -14.44 -19.95 20.67
CA GLU A 189 -14.92 -18.87 21.53
C GLU A 189 -14.44 -19.01 22.98
N GLY A 190 -14.56 -20.21 23.56
CA GLY A 190 -14.11 -20.46 24.93
C GLY A 190 -12.61 -20.22 25.12
N SER A 191 -11.80 -20.40 24.06
CA SER A 191 -10.37 -20.12 24.10
C SER A 191 -10.10 -18.62 24.06
N ILE A 192 -10.82 -17.87 23.21
CA ILE A 192 -10.72 -16.41 23.17
C ILE A 192 -11.20 -15.79 24.48
N GLN A 193 -12.34 -16.24 25.03
CA GLN A 193 -12.82 -15.80 26.33
C GLN A 193 -11.77 -16.02 27.41
N THR A 194 -11.16 -17.21 27.46
CA THR A 194 -10.07 -17.53 28.41
C THR A 194 -8.87 -16.60 28.24
N ALA A 195 -8.44 -16.37 26.99
CA ALA A 195 -7.31 -15.50 26.68
C ALA A 195 -7.58 -14.02 27.06
N LEU A 196 -8.85 -13.61 27.03
CA LEU A 196 -9.28 -12.24 27.32
C LEU A 196 -9.76 -12.04 28.77
N VAL A 197 -9.71 -13.05 29.65
CA VAL A 197 -10.00 -12.86 31.09
C VAL A 197 -9.00 -11.89 31.72
N ASN A 198 -7.72 -12.12 31.47
CA ASN A 198 -6.62 -11.28 31.96
C ASN A 198 -6.03 -10.51 30.78
N ARG A 199 -6.77 -9.52 30.27
CA ARG A 199 -6.40 -8.73 29.08
C ARG A 199 -5.04 -8.09 29.27
N ASN A 200 -4.02 -8.67 28.65
CA ASN A 200 -2.66 -8.15 28.65
C ASN A 200 -2.21 -7.88 27.21
N PRO A 201 -2.51 -6.69 26.65
CA PRO A 201 -2.14 -6.33 25.28
C PRO A 201 -0.64 -6.34 24.99
N ILE A 202 0.20 -6.28 26.02
CA ILE A 202 1.66 -6.35 25.89
C ILE A 202 2.07 -7.76 25.46
N GLY A 203 1.37 -8.79 25.93
CA GLY A 203 1.61 -10.19 25.58
C GLY A 203 0.98 -10.61 24.25
N TRP A 204 0.27 -9.71 23.57
CA TRP A 204 -0.32 -10.00 22.25
C TRP A 204 0.66 -9.63 21.15
N GLU A 205 0.81 -10.55 20.20
CA GLU A 205 1.74 -10.41 19.09
C GLU A 205 0.97 -10.36 17.78
N GLU A 206 1.26 -9.35 16.97
CA GLU A 206 0.70 -9.22 15.63
C GLU A 206 1.38 -10.19 14.68
N ARG A 207 0.58 -10.87 13.87
CA ARG A 207 1.00 -11.83 12.86
C ARG A 207 0.56 -11.31 11.50
N SER A 208 1.18 -11.78 10.42
CA SER A 208 0.82 -11.42 9.04
C SER A 208 -0.69 -11.46 8.77
N CYS A 209 -1.38 -12.47 9.28
CA CYS A 209 -2.80 -12.73 9.03
C CYS A 209 -3.75 -12.42 10.21
N GLY A 210 -3.26 -11.88 11.32
CA GLY A 210 -4.09 -11.61 12.52
C GLY A 210 -3.30 -11.36 13.79
N LEU A 211 -3.85 -11.76 14.93
CA LEU A 211 -3.26 -11.53 16.26
C LEU A 211 -3.15 -12.85 17.05
N CYS A 212 -1.98 -13.08 17.63
CA CYS A 212 -1.76 -14.15 18.59
C CYS A 212 -1.97 -13.61 20.02
N LEU A 213 -2.99 -14.11 20.71
CA LEU A 213 -3.29 -13.69 22.09
C LEU A 213 -2.33 -14.27 23.14
N MET A 214 -1.42 -15.17 22.73
CA MET A 214 -0.46 -15.85 23.60
C MET A 214 1.00 -15.54 23.25
N GLY A 215 1.25 -14.46 22.50
CA GLY A 215 2.60 -13.95 22.26
C GLY A 215 3.55 -14.91 21.56
N GLY A 216 3.03 -15.85 20.77
CA GLY A 216 3.88 -16.75 20.00
C GLY A 216 4.63 -17.82 20.78
N ASN A 217 4.30 -18.06 22.06
CA ASN A 217 5.03 -19.01 22.90
C ASN A 217 5.05 -20.42 22.28
N THR A 218 6.21 -20.90 21.82
CA THR A 218 6.34 -22.23 21.19
C THR A 218 6.73 -23.33 22.19
N VAL A 219 7.39 -22.96 23.28
CA VAL A 219 7.90 -23.89 24.29
C VAL A 219 6.88 -24.07 25.40
N LYS A 220 6.71 -25.33 25.83
CA LYS A 220 5.92 -25.66 27.01
C LYS A 220 6.73 -25.31 28.27
N PRO A 221 6.24 -24.45 29.17
CA PRO A 221 6.92 -24.20 30.43
C PRO A 221 6.76 -25.43 31.33
N ASP A 222 7.86 -25.88 31.96
CA ASP A 222 7.83 -27.01 32.89
C ASP A 222 7.01 -26.71 34.16
N GLU A 223 6.93 -25.43 34.54
CA GLU A 223 6.34 -24.99 35.81
C GLU A 223 4.85 -24.62 35.70
N ILE A 224 4.35 -24.26 34.51
CA ILE A 224 3.02 -23.67 34.33
C ILE A 224 2.31 -24.28 33.10
N ASN A 225 1.51 -25.33 33.34
CA ASN A 225 0.66 -25.95 32.32
C ASN A 225 -0.54 -25.07 31.88
N THR A 226 -0.80 -23.96 32.57
CA THR A 226 -1.91 -23.05 32.25
C THR A 226 -1.52 -21.93 31.28
N LEU A 227 -0.23 -21.74 30.99
CA LEU A 227 0.21 -20.71 30.06
C LEU A 227 -0.20 -21.09 28.63
N GLY A 228 -0.83 -20.19 27.90
CA GLY A 228 -1.15 -20.43 26.50
C GLY A 228 0.08 -20.36 25.61
N GLY A 229 0.10 -21.17 24.56
CA GLY A 229 1.14 -21.18 23.53
C GLY A 229 0.79 -22.09 22.36
N CYS A 230 1.68 -22.18 21.38
CA CYS A 230 1.55 -23.08 20.24
C CYS A 230 1.52 -24.55 20.68
N TRP A 231 2.12 -24.90 21.82
CA TRP A 231 2.12 -26.27 22.34
C TRP A 231 0.75 -26.74 22.89
N ASN A 232 -0.18 -25.81 23.18
CA ASN A 232 -1.57 -26.11 23.57
C ASN A 232 -2.61 -25.39 22.69
N GLY A 233 -2.20 -25.01 21.47
CA GLY A 233 -3.02 -24.27 20.53
C GLY A 233 -3.87 -25.15 19.61
N GLY A 234 -3.73 -26.47 19.67
CA GLY A 234 -4.45 -27.41 18.83
C GLY A 234 -5.79 -27.87 19.40
N VAL A 235 -6.24 -29.04 18.92
CA VAL A 235 -7.53 -29.63 19.28
C VAL A 235 -7.55 -30.12 20.74
N LEU A 236 -8.75 -30.24 21.30
CA LEU A 236 -8.97 -30.78 22.64
C LEU A 236 -8.71 -32.29 22.65
N MET A 237 -7.72 -32.73 23.42
CA MET A 237 -7.31 -34.14 23.54
C MET A 237 -8.02 -34.86 24.69
N ARG A 238 -8.22 -34.15 25.81
CA ARG A 238 -8.95 -34.67 26.97
C ARG A 238 -9.85 -33.59 27.53
N ASP A 239 -11.15 -33.86 27.50
CA ASP A 239 -12.14 -32.97 28.11
C ASP A 239 -12.24 -33.21 29.62
N SER A 240 -12.65 -32.17 30.34
CA SER A 240 -12.86 -32.19 31.78
C SER A 240 -13.93 -31.17 32.17
N GLY A 241 -14.66 -31.44 33.25
CA GLY A 241 -15.62 -30.48 33.82
C GLY A 241 -14.97 -29.19 34.31
N SER A 242 -13.66 -29.21 34.62
CA SER A 242 -12.87 -28.03 34.93
C SER A 242 -12.05 -27.58 33.72
N ALA A 243 -12.20 -26.32 33.31
CA ALA A 243 -11.47 -25.75 32.18
C ALA A 243 -9.94 -25.82 32.36
N ALA A 244 -9.44 -25.72 33.60
CA ALA A 244 -8.02 -25.83 33.91
C ALA A 244 -7.45 -27.24 33.76
N SER A 245 -8.31 -28.26 33.73
CA SER A 245 -7.94 -29.67 33.60
C SER A 245 -8.11 -30.21 32.18
N ARG A 246 -8.57 -29.38 31.24
CA ARG A 246 -8.64 -29.71 29.82
C ARG A 246 -7.24 -29.74 29.22
N ILE A 247 -6.96 -30.78 28.43
CA ILE A 247 -5.67 -30.94 27.77
C ILE A 247 -5.86 -30.73 26.28
N TYR A 248 -5.11 -29.78 25.72
CA TYR A 248 -5.08 -29.50 24.28
C TYR A 248 -3.77 -29.98 23.68
N GLY A 249 -3.81 -30.39 22.41
CA GLY A 249 -2.63 -30.72 21.64
C GLY A 249 -1.86 -29.48 21.18
N SER A 250 -0.68 -29.71 20.60
CA SER A 250 0.06 -28.67 19.90
C SER A 250 -0.69 -28.21 18.66
N VAL A 251 -0.38 -27.00 18.20
CA VAL A 251 -0.85 -26.48 16.92
C VAL A 251 -0.49 -27.50 15.83
N PRO A 252 -1.47 -27.95 15.02
CA PRO A 252 -1.22 -28.84 13.90
C PRO A 252 -0.28 -28.23 12.86
N HIS A 253 0.44 -29.08 12.13
CA HIS A 253 1.46 -28.67 11.16
C HIS A 253 2.62 -27.82 11.73
N GLY A 254 2.78 -27.80 13.05
CA GLY A 254 3.92 -27.17 13.71
C GLY A 254 3.62 -25.81 14.36
N PRO A 255 4.61 -25.25 15.08
CA PRO A 255 4.48 -23.93 15.70
C PRO A 255 4.28 -22.84 14.65
N GLN A 256 3.63 -21.73 15.04
CA GLN A 256 3.32 -20.59 14.17
C GLN A 256 2.30 -20.84 13.04
N ASN A 257 1.70 -22.03 12.93
CA ASN A 257 0.52 -22.25 12.08
C ASN A 257 -0.75 -21.63 12.72
N CYS A 258 -0.76 -20.30 12.81
CA CYS A 258 -1.75 -19.53 13.55
C CYS A 258 -3.18 -19.73 13.03
N ILE A 259 -3.34 -19.95 11.73
CA ILE A 259 -4.64 -20.22 11.09
C ILE A 259 -5.33 -21.49 11.60
N ARG A 260 -4.65 -22.40 12.31
CA ARG A 260 -5.26 -23.57 13.00
C ARG A 260 -5.15 -23.49 14.53
N CYS A 261 -4.65 -22.37 15.04
CA CYS A 261 -4.45 -22.18 16.46
C CYS A 261 -5.72 -21.63 17.12
N ARG A 262 -6.17 -22.26 18.21
CA ARG A 262 -7.33 -21.80 19.00
C ARG A 262 -7.13 -20.45 19.68
N TRP A 263 -5.88 -19.99 19.80
CA TRP A 263 -5.51 -18.70 20.40
C TRP A 263 -5.45 -17.55 19.38
N PHE A 264 -5.69 -17.86 18.11
CA PHE A 264 -5.61 -16.90 17.02
C PHE A 264 -6.95 -16.17 16.83
N ILE A 265 -6.85 -14.87 16.58
CA ILE A 265 -7.99 -13.99 16.32
C ILE A 265 -7.66 -13.04 15.17
N THR A 266 -8.62 -12.78 14.29
CA THR A 266 -8.43 -11.96 13.09
C THR A 266 -9.69 -11.14 12.78
N GLU A 267 -9.60 -10.18 11.84
CA GLU A 267 -10.70 -9.30 11.42
C GLU A 267 -10.58 -8.93 9.94
N ALA A 268 -11.59 -8.24 9.40
CA ALA A 268 -11.68 -7.85 7.99
C ALA A 268 -10.43 -7.18 7.39
N ARG A 269 -9.68 -6.43 8.20
CA ARG A 269 -8.43 -5.80 7.76
C ARG A 269 -7.38 -6.81 7.27
N PHE A 270 -7.34 -7.99 7.86
CA PHE A 270 -6.38 -9.02 7.50
C PHE A 270 -6.83 -9.85 6.30
N LEU A 271 -7.98 -9.55 5.66
CA LEU A 271 -8.46 -10.29 4.49
C LEU A 271 -7.43 -10.38 3.35
N PRO A 272 -6.75 -9.29 2.93
CA PRO A 272 -5.74 -9.39 1.89
C PRO A 272 -4.58 -10.31 2.28
N ALA A 273 -4.13 -10.28 3.54
CA ALA A 273 -3.07 -11.14 4.04
C ALA A 273 -3.51 -12.61 4.17
N LEU A 274 -4.76 -12.85 4.57
CA LEU A 274 -5.37 -14.18 4.61
C LEU A 274 -5.53 -14.76 3.20
N ASN A 275 -5.89 -13.94 2.21
CA ASN A 275 -5.94 -14.36 0.81
C ASN A 275 -4.56 -14.75 0.27
N ALA A 276 -3.53 -13.96 0.57
CA ALA A 276 -2.15 -14.29 0.22
C ALA A 276 -1.70 -15.62 0.87
N GLN A 277 -1.99 -15.81 2.16
CA GLN A 277 -1.73 -17.06 2.87
C GLN A 277 -2.51 -18.23 2.25
N PHE A 278 -3.78 -18.02 1.89
CA PHE A 278 -4.63 -19.02 1.25
C PHE A 278 -4.04 -19.48 -0.09
N ASN A 279 -3.57 -18.56 -0.92
CA ASN A 279 -2.90 -18.87 -2.19
C ASN A 279 -1.62 -19.69 -1.97
N GLN A 280 -0.82 -19.34 -0.96
CA GLN A 280 0.42 -20.05 -0.66
C GLN A 280 0.17 -21.46 -0.14
N LEU A 281 -0.83 -21.65 0.72
CA LEU A 281 -1.26 -22.97 1.19
C LEU A 281 -1.81 -23.83 0.06
N SER A 282 -2.62 -23.24 -0.83
CA SER A 282 -3.13 -23.92 -2.01
C SER A 282 -1.98 -24.45 -2.89
N TYR A 283 -0.96 -23.63 -3.13
CA TYR A 283 0.20 -24.03 -3.93
C TYR A 283 0.99 -25.16 -3.26
N ARG A 284 1.23 -25.08 -1.94
CA ARG A 284 1.94 -26.15 -1.19
C ARG A 284 1.16 -27.47 -1.20
N ALA A 285 -0.16 -27.41 -0.99
CA ALA A 285 -1.03 -28.58 -1.10
C ALA A 285 -0.96 -29.19 -2.50
N HIS A 286 -0.99 -28.37 -3.55
CA HIS A 286 -0.85 -28.82 -4.93
C HIS A 286 0.51 -29.48 -5.19
N GLN A 287 1.62 -28.88 -4.75
CA GLN A 287 2.95 -29.45 -4.94
C GLN A 287 3.10 -30.82 -4.28
N ALA A 288 2.68 -30.96 -3.01
CA ALA A 288 2.74 -32.23 -2.30
C ALA A 288 1.83 -33.28 -2.95
N SER A 289 0.63 -32.88 -3.38
CA SER A 289 -0.32 -33.77 -4.07
C SER A 289 0.20 -34.22 -5.43
N ALA A 290 0.76 -33.32 -6.25
CA ALA A 290 1.31 -33.65 -7.56
C ALA A 290 2.46 -34.66 -7.44
N LEU A 291 3.38 -34.45 -6.49
CA LEU A 291 4.47 -35.39 -6.22
C LEU A 291 3.96 -36.73 -5.70
N SER A 292 2.90 -36.73 -4.88
CA SER A 292 2.24 -37.95 -4.43
C SER A 292 1.70 -38.78 -5.59
N VAL A 293 1.05 -38.13 -6.58
CA VAL A 293 0.51 -38.78 -7.79
C VAL A 293 1.62 -39.35 -8.67
N GLU A 294 2.73 -38.64 -8.84
CA GLU A 294 3.90 -39.15 -9.57
C GLU A 294 4.45 -40.44 -8.93
N ILE A 295 4.61 -40.45 -7.60
CA ILE A 295 5.11 -41.62 -6.86
C ILE A 295 4.09 -42.76 -6.88
N GLU A 296 2.79 -42.45 -6.81
CA GLU A 296 1.71 -43.45 -6.93
C GLU A 296 1.77 -44.16 -8.29
N GLY A 297 2.02 -43.43 -9.39
CA GLY A 297 2.22 -44.04 -10.70
C GLY A 297 3.40 -45.01 -10.76
N GLU A 298 4.55 -44.65 -10.16
CA GLU A 298 5.71 -45.56 -10.03
C GLU A 298 5.38 -46.81 -9.18
N LEU A 299 4.63 -46.62 -8.11
CA LEU A 299 4.21 -47.66 -7.18
C LEU A 299 3.25 -48.65 -7.85
N ASP A 300 2.30 -48.16 -8.64
CA ASP A 300 1.33 -49.00 -9.36
C ASP A 300 2.01 -49.86 -10.42
N ILE A 301 2.97 -49.31 -11.18
CA ILE A 301 3.78 -50.11 -12.11
C ILE A 301 4.49 -51.26 -11.38
N LEU A 302 5.06 -50.99 -10.20
CA LEU A 302 5.79 -52.01 -9.44
C LEU A 302 4.86 -53.05 -8.80
N LYS A 303 3.65 -52.66 -8.40
CA LYS A 303 2.60 -53.57 -7.92
C LYS A 303 2.07 -54.46 -9.04
N ASP A 304 1.91 -53.92 -10.25
CA ASP A 304 1.53 -54.69 -11.43
C ASP A 304 2.62 -55.73 -11.75
N GLU A 305 3.89 -55.35 -11.73
CA GLU A 305 5.00 -56.31 -11.87
C GLU A 305 4.92 -57.41 -10.81
N GLN A 306 4.75 -57.05 -9.53
CA GLN A 306 4.61 -58.01 -8.44
C GLN A 306 3.48 -59.01 -8.73
N PHE A 307 2.31 -58.51 -9.14
CA PHE A 307 1.15 -59.33 -9.50
C PHE A 307 1.48 -60.33 -10.62
N PHE A 308 2.15 -59.90 -11.70
CA PHE A 308 2.53 -60.79 -12.79
C PHE A 308 3.58 -61.85 -12.39
N PHE A 309 4.50 -61.51 -11.48
CA PHE A 309 5.45 -62.50 -10.94
C PHE A 309 4.71 -63.56 -10.10
N GLU A 310 3.76 -63.14 -9.27
CA GLU A 310 2.92 -64.02 -8.46
C GLU A 310 2.03 -64.93 -9.31
N GLU A 311 1.39 -64.42 -10.37
CA GLU A 311 0.60 -65.24 -11.32
C GLU A 311 1.46 -66.29 -12.04
N GLN A 312 2.71 -65.96 -12.36
CA GLN A 312 3.65 -66.87 -13.00
C GLN A 312 4.32 -67.84 -12.01
N GLY A 313 4.02 -67.76 -10.72
CA GLY A 313 4.63 -68.57 -9.66
C GLY A 313 6.12 -68.28 -9.44
N LYS A 314 6.60 -67.10 -9.86
CA LYS A 314 7.99 -66.65 -9.69
C LYS A 314 8.12 -65.74 -8.46
N PRO A 315 9.20 -65.84 -7.68
CA PRO A 315 9.41 -64.95 -6.54
C PRO A 315 9.73 -63.52 -7.00
N PHE A 316 9.02 -62.54 -6.44
CA PHE A 316 9.30 -61.12 -6.63
C PHE A 316 10.52 -60.69 -5.79
N ILE A 317 11.49 -59.98 -6.38
CA ILE A 317 12.79 -59.69 -5.74
C ILE A 317 12.88 -58.21 -5.30
N ARG A 318 12.07 -57.30 -5.87
CA ARG A 318 12.14 -55.84 -5.67
C ARG A 318 11.33 -55.33 -4.46
N HIS A 319 11.24 -56.12 -3.39
CA HIS A 319 10.45 -55.78 -2.19
C HIS A 319 10.96 -54.52 -1.46
N ASP A 320 12.27 -54.28 -1.48
CA ASP A 320 12.86 -53.11 -0.83
C ASP A 320 12.51 -51.81 -1.56
N GLU A 321 12.48 -51.85 -2.89
CA GLU A 321 12.03 -50.74 -3.73
C GLU A 321 10.55 -50.43 -3.50
N LEU A 322 9.70 -51.46 -3.43
CA LEU A 322 8.27 -51.30 -3.16
C LEU A 322 8.02 -50.65 -1.80
N LYS A 323 8.71 -51.10 -0.75
CA LYS A 323 8.63 -50.49 0.59
C LYS A 323 9.12 -49.04 0.59
N ALA A 324 10.19 -48.74 -0.14
CA ALA A 324 10.72 -47.39 -0.23
C ALA A 324 9.74 -46.44 -0.94
N LEU A 325 9.14 -46.87 -2.05
CA LEU A 325 8.10 -46.10 -2.77
C LEU A 325 6.85 -45.91 -1.92
N GLN A 326 6.37 -46.97 -1.26
CA GLN A 326 5.20 -46.89 -0.36
C GLN A 326 5.43 -45.87 0.77
N ARG A 327 6.61 -45.89 1.41
CA ARG A 327 6.97 -44.90 2.43
C ARG A 327 7.01 -43.48 1.86
N ARG A 328 7.59 -43.28 0.66
CA ARG A 328 7.66 -41.96 0.01
C ARG A 328 6.27 -41.43 -0.31
N TYR A 329 5.39 -42.28 -0.84
CA TYR A 329 3.99 -41.96 -1.10
C TYR A 329 3.26 -41.53 0.18
N GLU A 330 3.35 -42.32 1.24
CA GLU A 330 2.70 -42.01 2.54
C GLU A 330 3.16 -40.67 3.13
N ILE A 331 4.45 -40.33 2.99
CA ILE A 331 4.98 -39.03 3.44
C ILE A 331 4.32 -37.88 2.66
N GLN A 332 4.27 -37.97 1.33
CA GLN A 332 3.69 -36.91 0.49
C GLN A 332 2.17 -36.79 0.69
N GLN A 333 1.48 -37.92 0.87
CA GLN A 333 0.05 -37.92 1.16
C GLN A 333 -0.26 -37.25 2.51
N ALA A 334 0.53 -37.54 3.56
CA ALA A 334 0.38 -36.91 4.86
C ALA A 334 0.67 -35.40 4.82
N GLU A 335 1.67 -34.98 4.05
CA GLU A 335 2.02 -33.57 3.87
C GLU A 335 0.92 -32.82 3.09
N ALA A 336 0.42 -33.39 2.00
CA ALA A 336 -0.69 -32.83 1.22
C ALA A 336 -1.97 -32.67 2.06
N ASP A 337 -2.29 -33.66 2.90
CA ASP A 337 -3.44 -33.62 3.81
C ASP A 337 -3.30 -32.50 4.86
N GLU A 338 -2.12 -32.32 5.47
CA GLU A 338 -1.91 -31.23 6.42
C GLU A 338 -1.99 -29.85 5.77
N TYR A 339 -1.40 -29.63 4.60
CA TYR A 339 -1.58 -28.36 3.86
C TYR A 339 -3.03 -28.12 3.44
N THR A 340 -3.77 -29.17 3.08
CA THR A 340 -5.20 -29.05 2.73
C THR A 340 -6.03 -28.66 3.95
N LYS A 341 -5.75 -29.23 5.13
CA LYS A 341 -6.41 -28.84 6.38
C LYS A 341 -6.10 -27.39 6.77
N ASP A 342 -4.87 -26.94 6.56
CA ASP A 342 -4.47 -25.54 6.75
C ASP A 342 -5.24 -24.63 5.80
N TRP A 343 -5.30 -25.00 4.52
CA TRP A 343 -6.01 -24.28 3.48
C TRP A 343 -7.51 -24.13 3.81
N ILE A 344 -8.16 -25.21 4.26
CA ILE A 344 -9.57 -25.20 4.72
C ILE A 344 -9.74 -24.32 5.95
N ALA A 345 -8.86 -24.43 6.95
CA ALA A 345 -8.96 -23.62 8.17
C ALA A 345 -8.80 -22.11 7.88
N CYS A 346 -7.94 -21.75 6.93
CA CYS A 346 -7.81 -20.38 6.43
C CYS A 346 -9.11 -19.92 5.74
N PHE A 347 -9.67 -20.74 4.87
CA PHE A 347 -10.96 -20.46 4.21
C PHE A 347 -12.10 -20.24 5.19
N GLU A 348 -12.20 -21.07 6.23
CA GLU A 348 -13.21 -20.93 7.27
C GLU A 348 -13.10 -19.62 8.02
N LEU A 349 -11.87 -19.17 8.33
CA LEU A 349 -11.64 -17.87 8.96
C LEU A 349 -12.09 -16.74 8.04
N ILE A 350 -11.73 -16.78 6.76
CA ILE A 350 -12.14 -15.76 5.79
C ILE A 350 -13.67 -15.71 5.65
N ASN A 351 -14.34 -16.87 5.52
CA ASN A 351 -15.80 -16.92 5.48
C ASN A 351 -16.46 -16.40 6.75
N LYS A 352 -15.87 -16.67 7.93
CA LYS A 352 -16.38 -16.10 9.19
C LYS A 352 -16.28 -14.58 9.17
N ILE A 353 -15.18 -14.01 8.67
CA ILE A 353 -15.02 -12.57 8.52
C ILE A 353 -16.09 -12.01 7.57
N ILE A 354 -16.26 -12.59 6.38
CA ILE A 354 -17.25 -12.14 5.39
C ILE A 354 -18.65 -12.14 6.00
N ARG A 355 -19.05 -13.23 6.69
CA ARG A 355 -20.35 -13.31 7.38
C ARG A 355 -20.51 -12.24 8.46
N VAL A 356 -19.45 -11.98 9.22
CA VAL A 356 -19.46 -10.93 10.26
C VAL A 356 -19.68 -9.55 9.63
N GLU A 357 -19.08 -9.28 8.47
CA GLU A 357 -19.26 -8.02 7.75
C GLU A 357 -20.64 -7.91 7.09
N GLU A 358 -21.15 -8.97 6.46
CA GLU A 358 -22.50 -9.00 5.84
C GLU A 358 -23.63 -8.77 6.86
N LEU A 359 -23.45 -9.20 8.10
CA LEU A 359 -24.42 -9.02 9.17
C LEU A 359 -24.43 -7.59 9.76
N ARG A 360 -23.48 -6.73 9.38
CA ARG A 360 -23.47 -5.33 9.84
C ARG A 360 -24.53 -4.51 9.10
N LYS A 361 -25.35 -3.76 9.84
CA LYS A 361 -26.38 -2.88 9.28
C LYS A 361 -25.76 -1.61 8.69
N ASP A 362 -26.34 -1.09 7.61
CA ASP A 362 -25.93 0.11 6.84
C ASP A 362 -25.75 1.43 7.63
N GLY A 363 -26.00 1.44 8.94
CA GLY A 363 -25.83 2.61 9.81
C GLY A 363 -24.60 2.59 10.73
N ASP A 364 -23.89 1.46 10.85
CA ASP A 364 -22.81 1.28 11.84
C ASP A 364 -21.43 1.72 11.29
N LEU A 365 -21.39 2.91 10.70
CA LEU A 365 -20.21 3.49 10.04
C LEU A 365 -19.11 3.93 11.02
N LYS A 366 -19.39 3.98 12.34
CA LYS A 366 -18.43 4.45 13.35
C LYS A 366 -17.32 3.44 13.65
N ASP A 367 -17.63 2.15 13.50
CA ASP A 367 -16.70 1.03 13.73
C ASP A 367 -16.37 0.27 12.44
N LYS A 368 -16.81 0.77 11.27
CA LYS A 368 -16.35 0.36 9.94
C LYS A 368 -14.88 0.79 9.81
N LEU A 369 -13.99 0.09 10.51
CA LEU A 369 -12.56 0.21 10.33
C LEU A 369 -12.29 -0.34 8.94
N ILE A 370 -12.37 0.60 8.00
CA ILE A 370 -11.81 0.65 6.66
C ILE A 370 -11.11 -0.68 6.37
N ALA A 371 -11.88 -1.68 5.91
CA ALA A 371 -11.34 -2.49 4.83
C ALA A 371 -10.86 -1.45 3.82
N VAL A 372 -9.61 -1.54 3.38
CA VAL A 372 -8.92 -0.59 2.48
C VAL A 372 -9.58 -0.58 1.08
N GLY A 373 -10.85 -0.95 1.00
CA GLY A 373 -11.66 -1.11 -0.17
C GLY A 373 -13.14 -0.78 0.09
N SER A 374 -13.83 -0.56 -1.01
CA SER A 374 -15.28 -0.48 -1.11
C SER A 374 -15.98 -1.73 -0.56
N GLU A 375 -17.30 -1.67 -0.39
CA GLU A 375 -18.12 -2.85 -0.03
C GLU A 375 -17.92 -4.01 -1.02
N GLN A 376 -17.56 -3.70 -2.27
CA GLN A 376 -17.19 -4.69 -3.28
C GLN A 376 -15.91 -5.45 -2.92
N ASP A 377 -14.95 -4.85 -2.20
CA ASP A 377 -13.71 -5.51 -1.78
C ASP A 377 -13.93 -6.54 -0.65
N VAL A 378 -15.03 -6.39 0.10
CA VAL A 378 -15.45 -7.38 1.10
C VAL A 378 -16.34 -8.45 0.45
N CYS A 379 -17.29 -8.05 -0.41
CA CYS A 379 -18.17 -8.99 -1.14
C CYS A 379 -17.43 -9.84 -2.19
N HIS A 380 -16.31 -9.36 -2.74
CA HIS A 380 -15.46 -10.10 -3.67
C HIS A 380 -14.14 -10.59 -3.04
N ALA A 381 -14.05 -10.61 -1.70
CA ALA A 381 -12.83 -10.96 -0.98
C ALA A 381 -12.27 -12.35 -1.36
N LEU A 382 -13.12 -13.29 -1.81
CA LEU A 382 -12.66 -14.54 -2.43
C LEU A 382 -13.37 -14.80 -3.76
N LYS A 383 -12.58 -14.88 -4.83
CA LYS A 383 -12.99 -15.44 -6.11
C LYS A 383 -12.19 -16.72 -6.33
N PHE A 384 -12.88 -17.83 -6.56
CA PHE A 384 -12.23 -19.06 -7.02
C PHE A 384 -12.07 -18.99 -8.53
N ILE A 385 -10.84 -19.20 -8.99
CA ILE A 385 -10.53 -19.34 -10.40
C ILE A 385 -9.97 -20.73 -10.59
N GLU A 386 -10.71 -21.56 -11.32
CA GLU A 386 -10.16 -22.82 -11.82
C GLU A 386 -9.22 -22.50 -12.97
N THR A 387 -7.96 -22.91 -12.84
CA THR A 387 -6.92 -22.62 -13.82
C THR A 387 -5.88 -23.73 -13.82
N ASP A 388 -5.45 -24.15 -15.01
CA ASP A 388 -4.32 -25.06 -15.20
C ASP A 388 -2.99 -24.30 -15.32
N SER A 389 -3.05 -22.96 -15.30
CA SER A 389 -1.87 -22.09 -15.41
C SER A 389 -1.10 -22.02 -14.10
N GLU A 390 0.03 -22.74 -14.04
CA GLU A 390 0.98 -22.61 -12.94
C GLU A 390 1.62 -21.21 -12.92
N LEU A 391 1.92 -20.61 -14.09
CA LEU A 391 2.55 -19.29 -14.15
C LEU A 391 1.68 -18.22 -13.47
N LEU A 392 0.35 -18.31 -13.60
CA LEU A 392 -0.58 -17.40 -12.94
C LEU A 392 -0.48 -17.52 -11.43
N HIS A 393 -0.50 -18.75 -10.91
CA HIS A 393 -0.38 -19.00 -9.48
C HIS A 393 0.95 -18.47 -8.94
N LEU A 394 2.08 -18.82 -9.57
CA LEU A 394 3.41 -18.34 -9.17
C LEU A 394 3.51 -16.80 -9.20
N SER A 395 2.88 -16.17 -10.19
CA SER A 395 2.87 -14.72 -10.35
C SER A 395 2.11 -14.03 -9.22
N LEU A 396 0.97 -14.58 -8.81
CA LEU A 396 0.18 -14.06 -7.68
C LEU A 396 0.92 -14.26 -6.35
N LEU A 397 1.53 -15.42 -6.12
CA LEU A 397 2.32 -15.67 -4.91
C LEU A 397 3.48 -14.68 -4.75
N CYS A 398 4.20 -14.43 -5.84
CA CYS A 398 5.32 -13.50 -5.85
C CYS A 398 4.86 -12.04 -5.72
N GLU A 399 3.68 -11.70 -6.26
CA GLU A 399 3.08 -10.38 -6.08
C GLU A 399 2.71 -10.13 -4.61
N ASP A 400 2.05 -11.09 -3.97
CA ASP A 400 1.66 -11.00 -2.56
C ASP A 400 2.89 -10.94 -1.62
N ALA A 401 3.96 -11.68 -1.95
CA ALA A 401 5.20 -11.70 -1.19
C ALA A 401 5.93 -10.34 -1.15
N GLU A 402 5.65 -9.40 -2.05
CA GLU A 402 6.21 -8.03 -1.98
C GLU A 402 5.65 -7.24 -0.78
N PHE A 403 4.43 -7.59 -0.32
CA PHE A 403 3.72 -6.87 0.74
C PHE A 403 3.83 -7.55 2.12
N TYR A 404 4.05 -8.86 2.16
CA TYR A 404 4.04 -9.64 3.40
C TYR A 404 5.40 -10.31 3.68
N PRO A 405 6.24 -9.74 4.57
CA PRO A 405 7.59 -10.25 4.85
C PRO A 405 7.63 -11.71 5.30
N ASP A 406 6.70 -12.13 6.17
CA ASP A 406 6.63 -13.53 6.64
C ASP A 406 6.40 -14.50 5.46
N LEU A 407 5.55 -14.11 4.50
CA LEU A 407 5.27 -14.93 3.31
C LEU A 407 6.46 -14.92 2.35
N LEU A 408 7.16 -13.79 2.23
CA LEU A 408 8.38 -13.66 1.43
C LEU A 408 9.48 -14.59 1.92
N ASP A 409 9.73 -14.62 3.23
CA ASP A 409 10.76 -15.49 3.82
C ASP A 409 10.45 -16.97 3.58
N GLU A 410 9.17 -17.34 3.66
CA GLU A 410 8.69 -18.68 3.32
C GLU A 410 8.81 -18.99 1.83
N LEU A 411 8.51 -18.02 0.95
CA LEU A 411 8.61 -18.17 -0.51
C LEU A 411 10.06 -18.35 -0.96
N ARG A 412 11.01 -17.61 -0.35
CA ARG A 412 12.44 -17.67 -0.68
C ARG A 412 13.10 -19.00 -0.34
N LYS A 413 12.50 -19.81 0.53
CA LYS A 413 12.94 -21.18 0.82
C LYS A 413 12.57 -22.17 -0.29
N THR A 414 11.77 -21.73 -1.26
CA THR A 414 11.23 -22.56 -2.34
C THR A 414 11.74 -22.08 -3.71
N PRO A 415 11.72 -22.94 -4.75
CA PRO A 415 12.11 -22.53 -6.09
C PRO A 415 11.06 -21.67 -6.81
N VAL A 416 10.01 -21.17 -6.13
CA VAL A 416 8.87 -20.47 -6.77
C VAL A 416 9.32 -19.25 -7.58
N ILE A 417 10.15 -18.39 -7.00
CA ILE A 417 10.66 -17.17 -7.66
C ILE A 417 11.44 -17.57 -8.92
N GLN A 418 12.38 -18.49 -8.78
CA GLN A 418 13.20 -18.98 -9.89
C GLN A 418 12.35 -19.64 -10.97
N LYS A 419 11.39 -20.51 -10.60
CA LYS A 419 10.52 -21.22 -11.54
C LYS A 419 9.71 -20.25 -12.39
N ARG A 420 9.15 -19.21 -11.78
CA ARG A 420 8.47 -18.13 -12.49
C ARG A 420 9.41 -17.37 -13.43
N SER A 421 10.56 -16.93 -12.93
CA SER A 421 11.55 -16.20 -13.72
C SER A 421 12.06 -17.00 -14.91
N VAL A 422 12.25 -18.31 -14.75
CA VAL A 422 12.63 -19.23 -15.84
C VAL A 422 11.52 -19.31 -16.89
N GLN A 423 10.25 -19.41 -16.49
CA GLN A 423 9.13 -19.41 -17.42
C GLN A 423 9.04 -18.09 -18.22
N LEU A 424 9.20 -16.94 -17.55
CA LEU A 424 9.23 -15.63 -18.20
C LEU A 424 10.45 -15.49 -19.15
N SER A 425 11.62 -15.97 -18.73
CA SER A 425 12.84 -15.96 -19.55
C SER A 425 12.68 -16.79 -20.82
N ARG A 426 12.05 -17.96 -20.76
CA ARG A 426 11.76 -18.77 -21.95
C ARG A 426 10.89 -18.02 -22.96
N VAL A 427 9.95 -17.21 -22.48
CA VAL A 427 9.06 -16.40 -23.33
C VAL A 427 9.83 -15.23 -23.95
N LEU A 428 10.67 -14.55 -23.18
CA LEU A 428 11.58 -13.51 -23.67
C LEU A 428 12.48 -14.05 -24.79
N MET A 429 13.13 -15.20 -24.56
CA MET A 429 14.00 -15.84 -25.55
C MET A 429 13.26 -16.22 -26.83
N LYS A 430 12.03 -16.77 -26.72
CA LYS A 430 11.20 -17.09 -27.90
C LYS A 430 10.86 -15.85 -28.74
N LYS A 431 10.93 -14.65 -28.16
CA LYS A 431 10.69 -13.36 -28.84
C LYS A 431 11.97 -12.61 -29.21
N GLY A 432 13.14 -13.24 -29.04
CA GLY A 432 14.43 -12.66 -29.42
C GLY A 432 15.04 -11.73 -28.38
N PHE A 433 14.48 -11.67 -27.16
CA PHE A 433 15.07 -10.92 -26.05
C PHE A 433 16.03 -11.79 -25.24
N GLU A 434 17.04 -11.15 -24.64
CA GLU A 434 17.95 -11.81 -23.71
C GLU A 434 17.22 -12.22 -22.42
N PRO A 435 17.57 -13.37 -21.81
CA PRO A 435 16.94 -13.86 -20.59
C PRO A 435 17.47 -13.12 -19.35
N VAL A 436 17.19 -11.82 -19.24
CA VAL A 436 17.75 -10.92 -18.22
C VAL A 436 17.56 -11.43 -16.78
N PHE A 437 16.45 -12.12 -16.48
CA PHE A 437 16.21 -12.66 -15.14
C PHE A 437 17.23 -13.71 -14.69
N MET A 438 17.91 -14.39 -15.62
CA MET A 438 18.91 -15.42 -15.30
C MET A 438 20.19 -14.84 -14.69
N GLU A 439 20.43 -13.54 -14.88
CA GLU A 439 21.58 -12.82 -14.32
C GLU A 439 21.27 -12.16 -12.96
N MET A 440 20.01 -12.19 -12.55
CA MET A 440 19.50 -11.57 -11.33
C MET A 440 19.48 -12.55 -10.15
N ASP A 441 19.71 -12.05 -8.94
CA ASP A 441 19.44 -12.79 -7.71
C ASP A 441 17.92 -12.90 -7.42
N ASP A 442 17.52 -13.74 -6.46
CA ASP A 442 16.10 -13.96 -6.13
C ASP A 442 15.34 -12.67 -5.81
N LYS A 443 15.99 -11.72 -5.15
CA LYS A 443 15.34 -10.46 -4.74
C LYS A 443 15.13 -9.56 -5.96
N GLN A 444 16.12 -9.46 -6.83
CA GLN A 444 16.05 -8.73 -8.08
C GLN A 444 15.00 -9.35 -9.01
N GLN A 445 15.01 -10.68 -9.16
CA GLN A 445 14.03 -11.44 -9.93
C GLN A 445 12.60 -11.17 -9.44
N LEU A 446 12.37 -11.19 -8.12
CA LEU A 446 11.06 -10.90 -7.54
C LEU A 446 10.55 -9.52 -7.96
N ILE A 447 11.35 -8.48 -7.70
CA ILE A 447 10.96 -7.08 -7.92
C ILE A 447 10.78 -6.78 -9.41
N ALA A 448 11.72 -7.24 -10.25
CA ALA A 448 11.70 -6.98 -11.69
C ALA A 448 10.54 -7.69 -12.39
N ALA A 449 10.32 -8.97 -12.09
CA ALA A 449 9.21 -9.73 -12.69
C ALA A 449 7.85 -9.25 -12.19
N ASN A 450 7.71 -8.86 -10.92
CA ASN A 450 6.49 -8.22 -10.41
C ASN A 450 6.20 -6.92 -11.16
N ALA A 451 7.21 -6.07 -11.35
CA ALA A 451 7.05 -4.80 -12.07
C ALA A 451 6.58 -5.00 -13.52
N MET A 452 7.23 -5.93 -14.24
CA MET A 452 6.85 -6.30 -15.61
C MET A 452 5.39 -6.77 -15.67
N LEU A 453 5.03 -7.78 -14.88
CA LEU A 453 3.70 -8.38 -14.91
C LEU A 453 2.61 -7.42 -14.43
N ARG A 454 2.88 -6.60 -13.41
CA ARG A 454 1.94 -5.59 -12.90
C ARG A 454 1.63 -4.53 -13.94
N GLN A 455 2.64 -4.06 -14.68
CA GLN A 455 2.43 -3.10 -15.77
C GLN A 455 1.62 -3.72 -16.91
N MET A 456 1.96 -4.95 -17.31
CA MET A 456 1.21 -5.67 -18.34
C MET A 456 -0.25 -5.91 -17.90
N ALA A 457 -0.47 -6.30 -16.65
CA ALA A 457 -1.81 -6.58 -16.11
C ALA A 457 -2.67 -5.31 -16.14
N LYS A 458 -2.12 -4.16 -15.72
CA LYS A 458 -2.80 -2.87 -15.72
C LYS A 458 -3.21 -2.41 -17.12
N ILE A 459 -2.42 -2.73 -18.15
CA ILE A 459 -2.77 -2.43 -19.55
C ILE A 459 -3.84 -3.40 -20.06
N ALA A 460 -3.75 -4.68 -19.70
CA ALA A 460 -4.71 -5.71 -20.12
C ALA A 460 -6.09 -5.57 -19.46
N ASP A 461 -6.12 -5.09 -18.22
CA ASP A 461 -7.34 -4.76 -17.48
C ASP A 461 -7.05 -3.68 -16.41
N PRO A 462 -7.46 -2.42 -16.65
CA PRO A 462 -7.23 -1.35 -15.69
C PRO A 462 -8.09 -1.45 -14.41
N ASP A 463 -9.22 -2.16 -14.48
CA ASP A 463 -10.26 -2.13 -13.45
C ASP A 463 -10.20 -3.36 -12.53
N ASP A 464 -9.79 -4.54 -13.03
CA ASP A 464 -9.62 -5.76 -12.24
C ASP A 464 -8.19 -6.33 -12.37
N LYS A 465 -7.42 -6.19 -11.29
CA LYS A 465 -6.03 -6.69 -11.20
C LYS A 465 -5.95 -8.18 -11.53
N LEU A 466 -6.82 -9.01 -10.95
CA LEU A 466 -6.74 -10.46 -11.08
C LEU A 466 -7.06 -10.89 -12.51
N GLU A 467 -8.06 -10.28 -13.14
CA GLU A 467 -8.38 -10.47 -14.56
C GLU A 467 -7.24 -10.00 -15.47
N GLY A 468 -6.59 -8.88 -15.13
CA GLY A 468 -5.38 -8.40 -15.81
C GLY A 468 -4.27 -9.45 -15.81
N TYR A 469 -3.95 -10.02 -14.64
CA TYR A 469 -2.95 -11.10 -14.53
C TYR A 469 -3.36 -12.34 -15.32
N ARG A 470 -4.63 -12.76 -15.23
CA ARG A 470 -5.17 -13.93 -15.97
C ARG A 470 -5.01 -13.76 -17.48
N LYS A 471 -5.37 -12.59 -18.02
CA LYS A 471 -5.21 -12.27 -19.45
C LYS A 471 -3.74 -12.28 -19.86
N VAL A 472 -2.87 -11.60 -19.10
CA VAL A 472 -1.43 -11.52 -19.39
C VAL A 472 -0.79 -12.90 -19.42
N VAL A 473 -1.04 -13.70 -18.39
CA VAL A 473 -0.47 -15.05 -18.31
C VAL A 473 -1.03 -15.95 -19.40
N GLY A 474 -2.33 -15.88 -19.68
CA GLY A 474 -2.93 -16.59 -20.82
C GLY A 474 -2.27 -16.23 -22.14
N TYR A 475 -1.95 -14.94 -22.38
CA TYR A 475 -1.21 -14.53 -23.58
C TYR A 475 0.23 -15.03 -23.61
N ILE A 476 0.90 -15.08 -22.45
CA ILE A 476 2.26 -15.58 -22.32
C ILE A 476 2.32 -17.08 -22.61
N GLU A 477 1.40 -17.87 -22.05
CA GLU A 477 1.36 -19.33 -22.17
C GLU A 477 0.86 -19.78 -23.55
N ALA A 478 -0.17 -19.14 -24.10
CA ALA A 478 -0.71 -19.49 -25.41
C ALA A 478 0.26 -19.17 -26.55
N GLY A 479 1.25 -18.28 -26.35
CA GLY A 479 2.26 -17.92 -27.33
C GLY A 479 1.75 -17.20 -28.61
N GLU A 480 0.43 -17.17 -28.83
CA GLU A 480 -0.21 -16.82 -30.11
C GLU A 480 -0.74 -15.38 -30.19
N TYR A 481 -0.73 -14.58 -29.11
CA TYR A 481 -1.26 -13.20 -29.15
C TYR A 481 -0.30 -12.14 -28.57
N LEU A 482 0.98 -12.27 -28.86
CA LEU A 482 2.02 -11.31 -28.42
C LEU A 482 2.28 -10.16 -29.41
N ALA A 483 1.47 -10.02 -30.48
CA ALA A 483 1.63 -9.00 -31.52
C ALA A 483 0.62 -7.83 -31.45
N ASN A 484 -0.45 -7.94 -30.65
CA ASN A 484 -1.48 -6.90 -30.58
C ASN A 484 -1.37 -6.11 -29.27
N ASN A 485 -0.97 -4.83 -29.37
CA ASN A 485 -1.07 -3.74 -28.38
C ASN A 485 0.15 -3.36 -27.51
N ASN A 486 1.40 -3.51 -27.96
CA ASN A 486 2.60 -2.99 -27.23
C ASN A 486 2.76 -3.50 -25.78
N LEU A 487 2.02 -4.54 -25.36
CA LEU A 487 1.97 -5.00 -23.98
C LEU A 487 3.34 -5.49 -23.48
N PHE A 488 4.05 -6.22 -24.35
CA PHE A 488 5.35 -6.80 -24.03
C PHE A 488 6.45 -5.74 -23.98
N SER A 489 6.43 -4.76 -24.89
CA SER A 489 7.37 -3.64 -24.88
C SER A 489 7.22 -2.77 -23.63
N GLU A 490 5.98 -2.51 -23.20
CA GLU A 490 5.70 -1.78 -21.95
C GLU A 490 6.14 -2.57 -20.70
N GLY A 491 5.90 -3.89 -20.70
CA GLY A 491 6.40 -4.78 -19.64
C GLY A 491 7.93 -4.77 -19.54
N ILE A 492 8.62 -4.80 -20.68
CA ILE A 492 10.09 -4.70 -20.74
C ILE A 492 10.56 -3.33 -20.26
N GLN A 493 9.93 -2.23 -20.69
CA GLN A 493 10.30 -0.89 -20.23
C GLN A 493 10.14 -0.73 -18.70
N ALA A 494 9.08 -1.31 -18.12
CA ALA A 494 8.90 -1.35 -16.67
C ALA A 494 9.99 -2.18 -15.96
N LEU A 495 10.45 -3.26 -16.59
CA LEU A 495 11.59 -4.04 -16.10
C LEU A 495 12.88 -3.24 -16.13
N THR A 496 13.19 -2.58 -17.26
CA THR A 496 14.43 -1.81 -17.44
C THR A 496 14.48 -0.61 -16.50
N SER A 497 13.38 0.14 -16.35
CA SER A 497 13.35 1.32 -15.47
C SER A 497 13.60 0.98 -13.99
N LYS A 498 13.06 -0.14 -13.48
CA LYS A 498 13.33 -0.61 -12.11
C LYS A 498 14.69 -1.29 -11.96
N ALA A 499 15.17 -1.99 -12.99
CA ALA A 499 16.51 -2.58 -13.01
C ALA A 499 17.61 -1.50 -12.98
N ILE A 500 17.45 -0.40 -13.73
CA ILE A 500 18.36 0.76 -13.71
C ILE A 500 18.47 1.37 -12.30
N HIS A 501 17.38 1.40 -11.53
CA HIS A 501 17.40 1.87 -10.14
C HIS A 501 18.05 0.88 -9.15
N LEU A 502 18.21 -0.39 -9.53
CA LEU A 502 18.79 -1.44 -8.70
C LEU A 502 20.28 -1.70 -9.01
N SER A 503 20.81 -1.19 -10.13
CA SER A 503 22.22 -1.37 -10.52
C SER A 503 22.79 -0.18 -11.31
N HIS A 504 23.83 0.47 -10.74
CA HIS A 504 24.90 1.12 -11.52
C HIS A 504 25.72 0.07 -12.28
N ILE A 505 25.08 -0.68 -13.19
CA ILE A 505 25.75 -1.66 -14.06
C ILE A 505 25.23 -1.44 -15.48
N ALA A 506 26.17 -1.23 -16.40
CA ALA A 506 25.96 -0.84 -17.78
C ALA A 506 25.02 -1.80 -18.52
N LEU A 507 23.93 -1.25 -19.07
CA LEU A 507 23.19 -1.84 -20.18
C LEU A 507 23.60 -1.10 -21.46
N PRO A 508 24.16 -1.77 -22.48
CA PRO A 508 24.30 -1.19 -23.81
C PRO A 508 22.90 -1.04 -24.44
N ASP A 509 22.65 0.15 -24.97
CA ASP A 509 21.57 0.59 -25.87
C ASP A 509 20.50 -0.45 -26.25
N LEU A 510 19.49 -0.57 -25.40
CA LEU A 510 18.19 -1.17 -25.74
C LEU A 510 17.23 -0.05 -26.13
N LEU A 511 17.38 0.52 -27.34
CA LEU A 511 16.34 1.23 -28.09
C LEU A 511 16.93 1.69 -29.44
N GLU A 512 17.25 0.77 -30.35
CA GLU A 512 17.39 1.08 -31.79
C GLU A 512 17.36 -0.22 -32.62
N ASN A 513 16.15 -0.66 -32.98
CA ASN A 513 15.70 -1.16 -34.29
C ASN A 513 14.38 -1.93 -34.18
#